data_AF-A0A1H5GGV8-F1
#
_entry.id   AF-A0A1H5GGV8-F1
#
_cell.length_a   1.000
_cell.length_b   1.000
_cell.length_c   1.000
_cell.angle_alpha   90.00
_cell.angle_beta   90.00
_cell.angle_gamma   90.00
#
_symmetry.space_group_name_H-M   'P 1'
#
loop_
_entity.id
_entity.type
_entity.pdbx_description
1 polymer ?
#
loop_
_entity_poly.entity_id
_entity_poly.type
_entity_poly.pdbx_seq_one_letter_code
_entity_poly.pdbx_strand_id
1 'polypeptide(L)'
;MKRNISTLFAAMGFICSTAAFAEVTVQQALSAGCYDTQEMRAIIDTAKAGKPIGSRTLEKENELTSTYGGKITDSRVTAPATWVYRAYENADTNNWHVQKLKEGVIYAKAQNDLDKFVKRGGDPKEYWAIDGPDLHQPGFSSATYTTMRLLALQSSDTPQSQFVSFALDYATTGTFGEAVYALQVNPDSPILGLVNCKTAGGEVQVQILGGTTFNTLYRKLRTESDWKRYDRNTGKWITVPNGTVP
;
A
#
# COMPACT_ATOMS: atom_id res chain seq x y z
N MET A 1 -46.86 -54.55 -15.04
CA MET A 1 -45.40 -54.33 -15.00
C MET A 1 -45.12 -52.84 -15.18
N LYS A 2 -44.83 -52.13 -14.08
CA LYS A 2 -44.40 -50.73 -14.08
C LYS A 2 -42.87 -50.74 -13.91
N ARG A 3 -42.11 -50.13 -14.82
CA ARG A 3 -40.65 -50.01 -14.73
C ARG A 3 -40.27 -48.58 -14.34
N ASN A 4 -39.28 -48.53 -13.46
CA ASN A 4 -38.81 -47.41 -12.66
C ASN A 4 -38.22 -46.25 -13.47
N ILE A 5 -38.45 -45.04 -12.98
CA ILE A 5 -37.77 -43.80 -13.35
C ILE A 5 -36.44 -43.76 -12.58
N SER A 6 -35.31 -43.83 -13.28
CA SER A 6 -33.99 -43.54 -12.73
C SER A 6 -33.72 -42.05 -12.83
N THR A 7 -33.73 -41.39 -11.68
CA THR A 7 -33.31 -40.01 -11.46
C THR A 7 -31.80 -39.90 -11.67
N LEU A 8 -31.36 -39.25 -12.74
CA LEU A 8 -29.97 -38.84 -12.92
C LEU A 8 -29.78 -37.49 -12.19
N PHE A 9 -29.00 -37.50 -11.11
CA PHE A 9 -28.57 -36.28 -10.43
C PHE A 9 -27.60 -35.52 -11.34
N ALA A 10 -28.01 -34.33 -11.78
CA ALA A 10 -27.10 -33.37 -12.38
C ALA A 10 -26.20 -32.81 -11.26
N ALA A 11 -24.94 -33.23 -11.24
CA ALA A 11 -23.91 -32.57 -10.47
C ALA A 11 -23.70 -31.15 -11.05
N MET A 12 -24.27 -30.14 -10.40
CA MET A 12 -23.90 -28.76 -10.63
C MET A 12 -22.45 -28.59 -10.18
N GLY A 13 -21.53 -28.68 -11.15
CA GLY A 13 -20.15 -28.26 -10.98
C GLY A 13 -20.13 -26.78 -10.65
N PHE A 14 -19.88 -26.46 -9.39
CA PHE A 14 -19.55 -25.12 -8.93
C PHE A 14 -18.20 -24.75 -9.56
N ILE A 15 -18.23 -24.08 -10.72
CA ILE A 15 -17.03 -23.46 -11.27
C ILE A 15 -16.76 -22.23 -10.40
N CYS A 16 -15.98 -22.42 -9.33
CA CYS A 16 -15.27 -21.31 -8.70
C CYS A 16 -14.27 -20.78 -9.73
N SER A 17 -14.71 -19.83 -10.56
CA SER A 17 -13.82 -19.00 -11.36
C SER A 17 -13.04 -18.10 -10.39
N THR A 18 -11.98 -18.66 -9.79
CA THR A 18 -10.89 -17.84 -9.26
C THR A 18 -10.22 -17.23 -10.49
N ALA A 19 -10.69 -16.06 -10.90
CA ALA A 19 -9.92 -15.24 -11.80
C ALA A 19 -8.59 -14.98 -11.09
N ALA A 20 -7.57 -15.78 -11.41
CA ALA A 20 -6.22 -15.51 -11.01
C ALA A 20 -5.87 -14.19 -11.68
N PHE A 21 -5.87 -13.10 -10.91
CA PHE A 21 -5.34 -11.83 -11.39
C PHE A 21 -3.93 -12.12 -11.91
N ALA A 22 -3.66 -11.71 -13.15
CA ALA A 22 -2.33 -11.87 -13.71
C ALA A 22 -1.33 -11.18 -12.78
N GLU A 23 -0.32 -11.93 -12.33
CA GLU A 23 0.73 -11.39 -11.48
C GLU A 23 1.52 -10.35 -12.28
N VAL A 24 1.62 -9.13 -11.74
CA VAL A 24 2.38 -8.03 -12.35
C VAL A 24 3.59 -7.74 -11.48
N THR A 25 4.76 -8.07 -12.00
CA THR A 25 6.05 -7.72 -11.38
C THR A 25 6.34 -6.22 -11.45
N VAL A 26 7.27 -5.77 -10.62
CA VAL A 26 7.81 -4.40 -10.68
C VAL A 26 8.26 -4.05 -12.11
N GLN A 27 9.02 -4.95 -12.75
CA GLN A 27 9.52 -4.70 -14.10
C GLN A 27 8.40 -4.63 -15.14
N GLN A 28 7.37 -5.46 -15.02
CA GLN A 28 6.21 -5.39 -15.92
C GLN A 28 5.44 -4.08 -15.73
N ALA A 29 5.23 -3.63 -14.50
CA ALA A 29 4.57 -2.35 -14.23
C ALA A 29 5.38 -1.17 -14.80
N LEU A 30 6.70 -1.19 -14.68
CA LEU A 30 7.58 -0.18 -15.29
C LEU A 30 7.54 -0.20 -16.82
N SER A 31 7.41 -1.39 -17.42
CA SER A 31 7.42 -1.57 -18.88
C SER A 31 6.07 -1.23 -19.51
N ALA A 32 4.97 -1.35 -18.77
CA ALA A 32 3.63 -0.95 -19.21
C ALA A 32 3.54 0.57 -19.46
N GLY A 33 4.27 1.34 -18.67
CA GLY A 33 4.35 2.78 -18.80
C GLY A 33 3.68 3.50 -17.64
N CYS A 34 3.37 4.77 -17.86
CA CYS A 34 2.84 5.67 -16.85
C CYS A 34 1.65 6.43 -17.38
N TYR A 35 0.71 6.74 -16.49
CA TYR A 35 -0.43 7.56 -16.85
C TYR A 35 0.03 8.89 -17.44
N ASP A 36 -0.54 9.28 -18.57
CA ASP A 36 -0.34 10.62 -19.10
C ASP A 36 -1.17 11.68 -18.34
N THR A 37 -1.01 12.94 -18.72
CA THR A 37 -1.72 14.07 -18.09
C THR A 37 -3.24 13.99 -18.27
N GLN A 38 -3.72 13.52 -19.42
CA GLN A 38 -5.15 13.41 -19.73
C GLN A 38 -5.78 12.25 -18.96
N GLU A 39 -5.12 11.09 -18.91
CA GLU A 39 -5.55 9.94 -18.12
C GLU A 39 -5.59 10.29 -16.63
N MET A 40 -4.56 10.97 -16.13
CA MET A 40 -4.51 11.40 -14.74
C MET A 40 -5.62 12.39 -14.40
N ARG A 41 -5.95 13.31 -15.31
CA ARG A 41 -7.10 14.21 -15.14
C ARG A 41 -8.40 13.42 -15.02
N ALA A 42 -8.63 12.47 -15.92
CA ALA A 42 -9.83 11.64 -15.90
C ALA A 42 -9.95 10.80 -14.61
N ILE A 43 -8.83 10.30 -14.09
CA ILE A 43 -8.77 9.60 -12.79
C ILE A 43 -9.20 10.53 -11.65
N ILE A 44 -8.61 11.73 -11.57
CA ILE A 44 -8.95 12.70 -10.53
C ILE A 44 -10.44 13.09 -10.64
N ASP A 45 -10.94 13.39 -11.84
CA ASP A 45 -12.35 13.77 -12.05
C ASP A 45 -13.31 12.62 -11.68
N THR A 46 -12.94 11.38 -11.98
CA THR A 46 -13.72 10.19 -11.60
C THR A 46 -13.74 10.00 -10.09
N ALA A 47 -12.61 10.21 -9.40
CA ALA A 47 -12.54 10.11 -7.95
C ALA A 47 -13.40 11.19 -7.26
N LYS A 48 -13.34 12.44 -7.74
CA LYS A 48 -14.16 13.57 -7.26
C LYS A 48 -15.66 13.35 -7.43
N ALA A 49 -16.06 12.67 -8.51
CA ALA A 49 -17.46 12.32 -8.75
C ALA A 49 -17.95 11.17 -7.85
N GLY A 50 -17.03 10.40 -7.26
CA GLY A 50 -17.32 9.33 -6.30
C GLY A 50 -17.77 9.86 -4.94
N LYS A 51 -18.49 9.04 -4.17
CA LYS A 51 -18.97 9.36 -2.82
C LYS A 51 -18.53 8.30 -1.80
N PRO A 52 -18.40 8.63 -0.50
CA PRO A 52 -18.09 9.93 0.10
C PRO A 52 -16.56 10.11 0.29
N ILE A 53 -16.01 11.27 -0.08
CA ILE A 53 -14.57 11.57 0.01
C ILE A 53 -14.18 12.25 1.34
N GLY A 54 -15.11 12.85 2.07
CA GLY A 54 -14.79 13.61 3.29
C GLY A 54 -14.37 15.06 3.01
N SER A 55 -14.72 15.98 3.90
CA SER A 55 -14.62 17.43 3.63
C SER A 55 -13.20 17.95 3.44
N ARG A 56 -12.26 17.53 4.31
CA ARG A 56 -10.84 17.94 4.23
C ARG A 56 -10.15 17.29 3.03
N THR A 57 -10.44 16.02 2.78
CA THR A 57 -9.91 15.33 1.61
C THR A 57 -10.39 15.97 0.32
N LEU A 58 -11.67 16.34 0.23
CA LEU A 58 -12.21 17.02 -0.95
C LEU A 58 -11.53 18.37 -1.19
N GLU A 59 -11.27 19.15 -0.14
CA GLU A 59 -10.50 20.40 -0.25
C GLU A 59 -9.11 20.14 -0.88
N LYS A 60 -8.40 19.14 -0.37
CA LYS A 60 -7.06 18.77 -0.87
C LYS A 60 -7.09 18.15 -2.28
N GLU A 61 -8.12 17.37 -2.59
CA GLU A 61 -8.34 16.82 -3.93
C GLU A 61 -8.60 17.93 -4.96
N ASN A 62 -9.21 19.05 -4.54
CA ASN A 62 -9.39 20.22 -5.40
C ASN A 62 -8.08 20.97 -5.71
N GLU A 63 -7.06 20.82 -4.86
CA GLU A 63 -5.71 21.34 -5.10
C GLU A 63 -4.89 20.45 -6.03
N LEU A 64 -5.30 19.19 -6.27
CA LEU A 64 -4.61 18.30 -7.19
C LEU A 64 -4.69 18.81 -8.63
N THR A 65 -3.53 18.80 -9.30
CA THR A 65 -3.40 19.16 -10.72
C THR A 65 -3.09 17.92 -11.54
N SER A 66 -3.44 17.93 -12.84
CA SER A 66 -3.12 16.81 -13.75
C SER A 66 -1.62 16.64 -14.04
N THR A 67 -0.75 17.47 -13.45
CA THR A 67 0.71 17.43 -13.62
C THR A 67 1.37 16.20 -12.96
N TYR A 68 0.58 15.36 -12.28
CA TYR A 68 0.99 14.04 -11.81
C TYR A 68 1.05 12.97 -12.91
N GLY A 69 0.57 13.28 -14.12
CA GLY A 69 0.87 12.44 -15.30
C GLY A 69 2.39 12.30 -15.48
N GLY A 70 2.86 11.09 -15.78
CA GLY A 70 4.28 10.74 -15.86
C GLY A 70 4.95 10.54 -14.49
N LYS A 71 4.21 10.47 -13.38
CA LYS A 71 4.83 10.25 -12.06
C LYS A 71 4.48 8.91 -11.43
N ILE A 72 3.64 8.13 -12.11
CA ILE A 72 2.98 6.94 -11.57
C ILE A 72 2.72 5.95 -12.70
N THR A 73 3.03 4.68 -12.47
CA THR A 73 2.75 3.61 -13.44
C THR A 73 1.24 3.47 -13.66
N ASP A 74 0.84 3.15 -14.88
CA ASP A 74 -0.56 2.85 -15.21
C ASP A 74 -0.99 1.47 -14.69
N SER A 75 -0.01 0.66 -14.34
CA SER A 75 -0.14 -0.73 -13.91
C SER A 75 0.23 -0.87 -12.45
N ARG A 76 -0.54 -1.69 -11.74
CA ARG A 76 -0.29 -2.02 -10.33
C ARG A 76 0.65 -3.20 -10.25
N VAL A 77 1.62 -3.14 -9.34
CA VAL A 77 2.41 -4.31 -8.98
C VAL A 77 1.51 -5.20 -8.14
N THR A 78 1.39 -6.47 -8.52
CA THR A 78 0.62 -7.53 -7.83
C THR A 78 1.41 -8.81 -7.66
N ALA A 79 2.69 -8.81 -8.07
CA ALA A 79 3.54 -9.99 -8.01
C ALA A 79 3.69 -10.51 -6.56
N PRO A 80 3.63 -11.84 -6.37
CA PRO A 80 3.81 -12.46 -5.07
C PRO A 80 5.13 -12.02 -4.42
N ALA A 81 5.04 -11.70 -3.12
CA ALA A 81 6.14 -11.43 -2.21
C ALA A 81 7.18 -10.44 -2.74
N THR A 82 6.71 -9.35 -3.36
CA THR A 82 7.53 -8.20 -3.78
C THR A 82 8.27 -7.62 -2.58
N TRP A 83 9.58 -7.42 -2.72
CA TRP A 83 10.43 -6.78 -1.71
C TRP A 83 10.22 -5.27 -1.68
N VAL A 84 10.07 -4.74 -0.47
CA VAL A 84 9.95 -3.29 -0.25
C VAL A 84 10.71 -2.89 1.02
N TYR A 85 11.17 -1.64 1.05
CA TYR A 85 12.08 -1.13 2.07
C TYR A 85 11.58 0.19 2.66
N ARG A 86 11.75 0.38 3.97
CA ARG A 86 11.45 1.66 4.62
C ARG A 86 12.37 1.90 5.81
N ALA A 87 12.95 3.10 5.85
CA ALA A 87 13.76 3.56 6.96
C ALA A 87 12.89 4.25 8.03
N TYR A 88 13.30 4.12 9.29
CA TYR A 88 12.68 4.81 10.43
C TYR A 88 13.75 5.40 11.34
N GLU A 89 13.43 6.56 11.94
CA GLU A 89 14.34 7.28 12.83
C GLU A 89 14.76 6.45 14.04
N ASN A 90 13.81 5.85 14.76
CA ASN A 90 14.10 5.06 15.96
C ASN A 90 13.94 3.56 15.69
N ALA A 91 15.02 2.81 15.93
CA ALA A 91 14.96 1.36 15.93
C ALA A 91 14.29 0.84 17.22
N ASP A 92 13.27 0.00 17.09
CA ASP A 92 12.62 -0.77 18.17
C ASP A 92 11.96 -0.02 19.36
N THR A 93 12.27 1.24 19.64
CA THR A 93 11.77 1.97 20.82
C THR A 93 10.65 2.95 20.45
N ASN A 94 9.48 2.77 21.06
CA ASN A 94 8.30 3.67 21.05
C ASN A 94 7.78 4.18 19.69
N ASN A 95 8.33 3.70 18.57
CA ASN A 95 7.82 3.99 17.24
C ASN A 95 6.62 3.08 16.94
N TRP A 96 5.42 3.67 16.92
CA TRP A 96 4.17 2.95 16.70
C TRP A 96 4.12 2.21 15.36
N HIS A 97 4.75 2.74 14.30
CA HIS A 97 4.85 2.02 13.03
C HIS A 97 5.69 0.74 13.20
N VAL A 98 6.85 0.83 13.87
CA VAL A 98 7.73 -0.34 14.08
C VAL A 98 7.04 -1.42 14.92
N GLN A 99 6.26 -1.04 15.94
CA GLN A 99 5.50 -2.02 16.72
C GLN A 99 4.48 -2.75 15.84
N LYS A 100 3.79 -2.03 14.96
CA LYS A 100 2.82 -2.63 14.03
C LYS A 100 3.49 -3.51 12.95
N LEU A 101 4.68 -3.14 12.49
CA LEU A 101 5.48 -4.02 11.62
C LEU A 101 5.85 -5.33 12.34
N LYS A 102 6.21 -5.26 13.63
CA LYS A 102 6.45 -6.47 14.46
C LYS A 102 5.20 -7.33 14.61
N GLU A 103 4.01 -6.74 14.62
CA GLU A 103 2.73 -7.46 14.57
C GLU A 103 2.40 -8.04 13.17
N GLY A 104 3.13 -7.64 12.13
CA GLY A 104 2.91 -8.10 10.75
C GLY A 104 1.89 -7.29 9.98
N VAL A 105 1.73 -6.02 10.33
CA VAL A 105 0.78 -5.10 9.69
C VAL A 105 1.49 -3.81 9.29
N ILE A 106 1.31 -3.38 8.05
CA ILE A 106 1.65 -2.03 7.61
C ILE A 106 0.59 -1.09 8.17
N TYR A 107 0.98 -0.15 9.01
CA TYR A 107 0.02 0.69 9.72
C TYR A 107 0.26 2.16 9.41
N ALA A 108 -0.78 2.82 8.90
CA ALA A 108 -0.73 4.15 8.30
C ALA A 108 -1.07 5.27 9.30
N LYS A 109 -0.76 6.52 8.92
CA LYS A 109 -1.03 7.69 9.77
C LYS A 109 -2.51 7.86 10.06
N ALA A 110 -3.38 7.66 9.06
CA ALA A 110 -4.83 7.71 9.23
C ALA A 110 -5.34 6.72 10.29
N GLN A 111 -4.78 5.50 10.34
CA GLN A 111 -5.19 4.50 11.33
C GLN A 111 -4.78 4.91 12.74
N ASN A 112 -3.56 5.43 12.91
CA ASN A 112 -3.09 5.97 14.19
C ASN A 112 -3.92 7.17 14.67
N ASP A 113 -4.32 8.03 13.75
CA ASP A 113 -5.13 9.20 14.06
C ASP A 113 -6.58 8.82 14.40
N LEU A 114 -7.17 7.89 13.64
CA LEU A 114 -8.46 7.28 13.94
C LEU A 114 -8.46 6.61 15.33
N ASP A 115 -7.45 5.81 15.66
CA ASP A 115 -7.36 5.15 16.97
C ASP A 115 -7.29 6.17 18.12
N LYS A 116 -6.58 7.29 17.93
CA LYS A 116 -6.54 8.40 18.90
C LYS A 116 -7.88 9.12 19.00
N PHE A 117 -8.56 9.32 17.87
CA PHE A 117 -9.87 9.95 17.81
C PHE A 117 -10.92 9.12 18.58
N VAL A 118 -10.97 7.81 18.31
CA VAL A 118 -11.86 6.87 19.00
C VAL A 118 -11.54 6.77 20.48
N LYS A 119 -10.26 6.73 20.86
CA LYS A 119 -9.84 6.71 22.27
C LYS A 119 -10.30 7.94 23.05
N ARG A 120 -10.54 9.07 22.39
CA ARG A 120 -11.09 10.30 22.97
C ARG A 120 -12.62 10.35 22.97
N GLY A 121 -13.29 9.28 22.54
CA GLY A 121 -14.74 9.14 22.53
C GLY A 121 -15.43 9.52 21.20
N GLY A 122 -14.67 9.75 20.13
CA GLY A 122 -15.25 10.07 18.82
C GLY A 122 -15.77 8.84 18.05
N ASP A 123 -16.72 9.04 17.14
CA ASP A 123 -17.25 7.99 16.25
C ASP A 123 -16.40 7.88 14.96
N PRO A 124 -15.90 6.68 14.58
CA PRO A 124 -15.21 6.48 13.29
C PRO A 124 -15.92 7.07 12.06
N LYS A 125 -17.25 7.12 12.05
CA LYS A 125 -18.02 7.74 10.96
C LYS A 125 -17.78 9.24 10.87
N GLU A 126 -17.65 9.93 11.99
CA GLU A 126 -17.35 11.36 12.04
C GLU A 126 -15.92 11.63 11.56
N TYR A 127 -14.97 10.77 11.93
CA TYR A 127 -13.60 10.84 11.44
C TYR A 127 -13.56 10.78 9.90
N TRP A 128 -14.18 9.76 9.32
CA TRP A 128 -14.17 9.56 7.86
C TRP A 128 -15.06 10.55 7.09
N ALA A 129 -16.03 11.19 7.74
CA ALA A 129 -16.73 12.32 7.15
C ALA A 129 -15.81 13.54 6.92
N ILE A 130 -14.67 13.59 7.60
CA ILE A 130 -13.66 14.66 7.47
C ILE A 130 -12.47 14.20 6.63
N ASP A 131 -11.82 13.10 7.03
CA ASP A 131 -10.54 12.60 6.49
C ASP A 131 -10.68 11.45 5.48
N GLY A 132 -11.92 11.12 5.08
CA GLY A 132 -12.25 10.01 4.17
C GLY A 132 -11.57 10.03 2.80
N PRO A 133 -11.93 9.10 1.90
CA PRO A 133 -12.77 7.91 2.12
C PRO A 133 -12.06 6.84 2.95
N ASP A 134 -12.78 6.02 3.74
CA ASP A 134 -12.18 4.82 4.38
C ASP A 134 -11.91 3.72 3.35
N LEU A 135 -10.68 3.65 2.84
CA LEU A 135 -10.31 2.73 1.76
C LEU A 135 -10.33 1.25 2.16
N HIS A 136 -10.58 0.90 3.43
CA HIS A 136 -10.80 -0.49 3.84
C HIS A 136 -12.23 -0.96 3.57
N GLN A 137 -13.17 -0.04 3.29
CA GLN A 137 -14.54 -0.39 2.92
C GLN A 137 -14.62 -0.76 1.43
N PRO A 138 -15.50 -1.71 1.06
CA PRO A 138 -15.72 -2.05 -0.33
C PRO A 138 -16.40 -0.90 -1.10
N GLY A 139 -16.27 -0.91 -2.43
CA GLY A 139 -17.05 -0.03 -3.32
C GLY A 139 -16.30 1.20 -3.84
N PHE A 140 -15.04 1.41 -3.45
CA PHE A 140 -14.20 2.47 -4.04
C PHE A 140 -13.59 2.04 -5.38
N SER A 141 -13.62 2.95 -6.35
CA SER A 141 -13.03 2.73 -7.66
C SER A 141 -11.51 2.74 -7.63
N SER A 142 -10.85 2.14 -8.62
CA SER A 142 -9.39 2.26 -8.80
C SER A 142 -8.94 3.73 -8.82
N ALA A 143 -9.75 4.61 -9.41
CA ALA A 143 -9.48 6.03 -9.49
C ALA A 143 -9.39 6.67 -8.09
N THR A 144 -10.29 6.32 -7.17
CA THR A 144 -10.26 6.79 -5.78
C THR A 144 -8.95 6.39 -5.09
N TYR A 145 -8.54 5.13 -5.20
CA TYR A 145 -7.26 4.69 -4.62
C TYR A 145 -6.06 5.44 -5.22
N THR A 146 -6.04 5.61 -6.53
CA THR A 146 -4.96 6.33 -7.21
C THR A 146 -4.90 7.79 -6.76
N THR A 147 -6.03 8.48 -6.69
CA THR A 147 -6.10 9.87 -6.22
C THR A 147 -5.65 10.01 -4.77
N MET A 148 -6.07 9.11 -3.88
CA MET A 148 -5.62 9.15 -2.48
C MET A 148 -4.12 8.86 -2.32
N ARG A 149 -3.50 8.06 -3.21
CA ARG A 149 -2.04 7.90 -3.25
C ARG A 149 -1.33 9.17 -3.71
N LEU A 150 -1.91 9.93 -4.64
CA LEU A 150 -1.35 11.22 -5.07
C LEU A 150 -1.39 12.24 -3.96
N LEU A 151 -2.48 12.29 -3.19
CA LEU A 151 -2.55 13.12 -1.98
C LEU A 151 -1.45 12.74 -0.99
N ALA A 152 -1.27 11.43 -0.73
CA ALA A 152 -0.22 10.95 0.15
C ALA A 152 1.21 11.32 -0.31
N LEU A 153 1.43 11.48 -1.63
CA LEU A 153 2.69 12.00 -2.17
C LEU A 153 2.88 13.50 -1.94
N GLN A 154 1.80 14.29 -2.00
CA GLN A 154 1.86 15.73 -1.74
C GLN A 154 2.08 16.03 -0.26
N SER A 155 1.28 15.39 0.59
CA SER A 155 1.34 15.52 2.02
C SER A 155 0.82 14.25 2.67
N SER A 156 1.56 13.73 3.63
CA SER A 156 1.12 12.58 4.41
C SER A 156 0.27 12.97 5.63
N ASP A 157 0.11 14.26 5.91
CA ASP A 157 -0.50 14.77 7.15
C ASP A 157 -1.88 15.40 6.96
N THR A 158 -2.27 15.77 5.73
CA THR A 158 -3.54 16.45 5.46
C THR A 158 -4.10 16.11 4.08
N PRO A 159 -5.17 15.28 3.99
CA PRO A 159 -5.66 14.42 5.06
C PRO A 159 -4.57 13.44 5.52
N GLN A 160 -4.73 12.87 6.72
CA GLN A 160 -3.77 11.87 7.19
C GLN A 160 -3.69 10.72 6.19
N SER A 161 -2.48 10.37 5.76
CA SER A 161 -2.30 9.36 4.73
C SER A 161 -2.79 8.00 5.21
N GLN A 162 -3.61 7.36 4.38
CA GLN A 162 -4.00 5.96 4.50
C GLN A 162 -2.97 5.01 3.90
N PHE A 163 -1.94 5.53 3.23
CA PHE A 163 -0.87 4.76 2.63
C PHE A 163 0.46 4.97 3.37
N VAL A 164 1.32 3.96 3.26
CA VAL A 164 2.70 4.00 3.72
C VAL A 164 3.60 3.81 2.52
N SER A 165 4.49 4.78 2.29
CA SER A 165 5.49 4.70 1.23
C SER A 165 6.57 3.66 1.53
N PHE A 166 6.87 2.78 0.59
CA PHE A 166 8.05 1.92 0.67
C PHE A 166 8.86 2.05 -0.60
N ALA A 167 10.17 2.18 -0.45
CA ALA A 167 11.12 2.11 -1.56
C ALA A 167 11.14 0.70 -2.15
N LEU A 168 11.42 0.59 -3.44
CA LEU A 168 11.58 -0.70 -4.13
C LEU A 168 12.99 -1.29 -3.99
N ASP A 169 13.94 -0.50 -3.50
CA ASP A 169 15.31 -0.95 -3.26
C ASP A 169 15.89 -0.31 -1.99
N TYR A 170 16.91 -0.94 -1.44
CA TYR A 170 17.59 -0.48 -0.22
C TYR A 170 18.27 0.89 -0.40
N ALA A 171 18.89 1.15 -1.56
CA ALA A 171 19.66 2.37 -1.79
C ALA A 171 18.77 3.62 -1.79
N THR A 172 17.54 3.51 -2.30
CA THR A 172 16.53 4.56 -2.27
C THR A 172 16.13 4.98 -0.85
N THR A 173 16.33 4.12 0.16
CA THR A 173 16.12 4.53 1.57
C THR A 173 17.16 5.53 2.10
N GLY A 174 18.19 5.83 1.30
CA GLY A 174 19.19 6.85 1.59
C GLY A 174 19.92 6.61 2.91
N THR A 175 20.23 7.70 3.61
CA THR A 175 20.87 7.70 4.94
C THR A 175 19.91 8.05 6.07
N PHE A 176 18.61 8.19 5.77
CA PHE A 176 17.61 8.58 6.75
C PHE A 176 17.42 7.50 7.83
N GLY A 177 17.27 7.94 9.08
CA GLY A 177 16.96 7.10 10.24
C GLY A 177 18.03 6.07 10.66
N GLU A 178 17.80 5.42 11.79
CA GLU A 178 18.75 4.46 12.38
C GLU A 178 18.67 3.06 11.77
N ALA A 179 17.49 2.67 11.29
CA ALA A 179 17.22 1.32 10.83
C ALA A 179 16.40 1.30 9.54
N VAL A 180 16.73 0.35 8.68
CA VAL A 180 15.95 0.03 7.49
C VAL A 180 15.25 -1.30 7.73
N TYR A 181 13.96 -1.33 7.42
CA TYR A 181 13.13 -2.52 7.47
C TYR A 181 12.85 -2.96 6.04
N ALA A 182 12.94 -4.27 5.82
CA ALA A 182 12.60 -4.90 4.56
C ALA A 182 11.52 -5.94 4.80
N LEU A 183 10.58 -6.04 3.88
CA LEU A 183 9.46 -6.97 3.97
C LEU A 183 9.01 -7.40 2.58
N GLN A 184 8.43 -8.59 2.52
CA GLN A 184 7.82 -9.13 1.32
C GLN A 184 6.31 -8.95 1.39
N VAL A 185 5.74 -8.31 0.38
CA VAL A 185 4.31 -8.00 0.27
C VAL A 185 3.80 -8.31 -1.12
N ASN A 186 2.50 -8.59 -1.23
CA ASN A 186 1.79 -8.54 -2.50
C ASN A 186 1.14 -7.16 -2.55
N PRO A 187 1.84 -6.10 -2.97
CA PRO A 187 1.19 -4.81 -3.09
C PRO A 187 0.05 -4.94 -4.11
N ASP A 188 -0.96 -4.07 -4.00
CA ASP A 188 -1.90 -3.80 -5.09
C ASP A 188 -1.80 -2.30 -5.38
N SER A 189 -0.57 -1.88 -5.72
CA SER A 189 -0.20 -0.47 -5.82
C SER A 189 0.66 -0.22 -7.05
N PRO A 190 0.44 0.90 -7.75
CA PRO A 190 1.36 1.34 -8.79
C PRO A 190 2.68 1.83 -8.17
N ILE A 191 3.70 1.97 -9.01
CA ILE A 191 5.00 2.54 -8.65
C ILE A 191 4.95 4.04 -8.92
N LEU A 192 5.51 4.83 -8.03
CA LEU A 192 5.48 6.29 -8.05
C LEU A 192 6.91 6.86 -8.00
N GLY A 193 7.06 8.13 -8.37
CA GLY A 193 8.35 8.84 -8.28
C GLY A 193 9.35 8.43 -9.37
N LEU A 194 8.85 7.97 -10.52
CA LEU A 194 9.64 7.37 -11.58
C LEU A 194 10.34 8.38 -12.50
N VAL A 195 11.68 8.33 -12.55
CA VAL A 195 12.51 9.14 -13.47
C VAL A 195 12.20 8.79 -14.92
N ASN A 196 12.05 7.51 -15.25
CA ASN A 196 11.66 7.02 -16.57
C ASN A 196 10.26 7.47 -17.01
N CYS A 197 9.44 7.96 -16.07
CA CYS A 197 8.17 8.58 -16.40
C CYS A 197 8.22 10.12 -16.46
N LYS A 198 9.43 10.71 -16.35
CA LYS A 198 9.74 12.16 -16.36
C LYS A 198 9.67 12.83 -14.98
N THR A 199 9.86 12.09 -13.89
CA THR A 199 10.01 12.67 -12.55
C THR A 199 11.49 12.88 -12.20
N ALA A 200 12.02 14.08 -12.37
CA ALA A 200 13.39 14.39 -11.93
C ALA A 200 13.49 14.32 -10.39
N GLY A 201 14.42 13.51 -9.87
CA GLY A 201 14.69 13.39 -8.42
C GLY A 201 13.59 12.69 -7.61
N GLY A 202 12.71 11.92 -8.25
CA GLY A 202 11.68 11.15 -7.54
C GLY A 202 12.26 9.93 -6.83
N GLU A 203 11.76 9.65 -5.62
CA GLU A 203 12.03 8.39 -4.90
C GLU A 203 11.13 7.29 -5.49
N VAL A 204 11.74 6.25 -6.05
CA VAL A 204 11.02 5.12 -6.66
C VAL A 204 10.37 4.29 -5.55
N GLN A 205 9.05 4.40 -5.42
CA GLN A 205 8.33 3.85 -4.27
C GLN A 205 6.93 3.34 -4.62
N VAL A 206 6.43 2.43 -3.79
CA VAL A 206 5.01 2.03 -3.77
C VAL A 206 4.32 2.67 -2.56
N GLN A 207 3.08 3.13 -2.75
CA GLN A 207 2.20 3.58 -1.67
C GLN A 207 1.27 2.43 -1.27
N ILE A 208 1.62 1.69 -0.22
CA ILE A 208 0.88 0.50 0.22
C ILE A 208 -0.18 0.91 1.23
N LEU A 209 -1.41 0.41 1.06
CA LEU A 209 -2.51 0.74 1.96
C LEU A 209 -2.20 0.23 3.39
N GLY A 210 -2.51 1.05 4.38
CA GLY A 210 -2.54 0.62 5.78
C GLY A 210 -3.42 -0.61 5.98
N GLY A 211 -3.19 -1.36 7.07
CA GLY A 211 -3.86 -2.63 7.30
C GLY A 211 -3.34 -3.81 6.45
N THR A 212 -2.51 -3.57 5.43
CA THR A 212 -1.89 -4.66 4.64
C THR A 212 -1.03 -5.54 5.54
N THR A 213 -1.30 -6.84 5.56
CA THR A 213 -0.56 -7.81 6.36
C THR A 213 0.62 -8.41 5.59
N PHE A 214 1.63 -8.86 6.33
CA PHE A 214 2.81 -9.50 5.75
C PHE A 214 3.46 -10.49 6.71
N ASN A 215 4.11 -11.50 6.13
CA ASN A 215 4.57 -12.66 6.90
C ASN A 215 5.95 -12.50 7.52
N THR A 216 6.88 -11.81 6.86
CA THR A 216 8.26 -11.75 7.34
C THR A 216 8.77 -10.32 7.40
N LEU A 217 9.33 -9.96 8.55
CA LEU A 217 9.98 -8.68 8.79
C LEU A 217 11.48 -8.87 8.92
N TYR A 218 12.22 -8.10 8.14
CA TYR A 218 13.67 -7.97 8.26
C TYR A 218 14.04 -6.56 8.70
N ARG A 219 15.18 -6.44 9.37
CA ARG A 219 15.75 -5.16 9.76
C ARG A 219 17.26 -5.20 9.63
N LYS A 220 17.83 -4.09 9.19
CA LYS A 220 19.24 -3.78 9.29
C LYS A 220 19.42 -2.45 10.00
N LEU A 221 20.08 -2.47 11.16
CA LEU A 221 20.57 -1.24 11.77
C LEU A 221 21.70 -0.70 10.91
N ARG A 222 21.80 0.61 10.71
CA ARG A 222 22.87 1.19 9.88
C ARG A 222 24.26 0.97 10.46
N THR A 223 24.35 0.71 11.77
CA THR A 223 25.59 0.35 12.48
C THR A 223 25.96 -1.13 12.33
N GLU A 224 25.09 -1.96 11.77
CA GLU A 224 25.29 -3.41 11.63
C GLU A 224 25.52 -3.79 10.16
N SER A 225 26.39 -4.79 9.93
CA SER A 225 26.59 -5.36 8.59
C SER A 225 25.44 -6.27 8.16
N ASP A 226 24.81 -6.93 9.13
CA ASP A 226 23.96 -8.08 8.88
C ASP A 226 22.48 -7.72 8.95
N TRP A 227 21.68 -8.39 8.12
CA TRP A 227 20.23 -8.38 8.26
C TRP A 227 19.79 -9.31 9.38
N LYS A 228 18.72 -8.93 10.08
CA LYS A 228 18.06 -9.76 11.08
C LYS A 228 16.60 -9.94 10.73
N ARG A 229 16.06 -11.14 10.90
CA ARG A 229 14.64 -11.45 10.80
C ARG A 229 13.99 -11.37 12.17
N TYR A 230 12.82 -10.76 12.26
CA TYR A 230 12.03 -10.76 13.49
C TYR A 230 11.30 -12.09 13.65
N ASP A 231 11.52 -12.77 14.77
CA ASP A 231 10.73 -13.93 15.18
C ASP A 231 9.61 -13.47 16.12
N ARG A 232 8.37 -13.52 15.64
CA ARG A 232 7.19 -13.10 16.39
C ARG A 232 6.87 -14.01 17.58
N ASN A 233 7.28 -15.28 17.54
CA ASN A 233 7.01 -16.22 18.63
C ASN A 233 7.89 -15.93 19.85
N THR A 234 9.14 -15.51 19.60
CA THR A 234 10.12 -15.26 20.66
C THR A 234 10.34 -13.78 20.94
N GLY A 235 9.85 -12.88 20.08
CA GLY A 235 10.06 -11.44 20.18
C GLY A 235 11.50 -11.01 19.90
N LYS A 236 12.29 -11.84 19.21
CA LYS A 236 13.73 -11.64 19.03
C LYS A 236 14.11 -11.41 17.57
N TRP A 237 15.19 -10.66 17.38
CA TRP A 237 15.85 -10.50 16.09
C TRP A 237 16.91 -11.60 15.91
N ILE A 238 16.83 -12.33 14.80
CA ILE A 238 17.73 -13.45 14.49
C ILE A 238 18.51 -13.09 13.22
N THR A 239 19.84 -13.11 13.29
CA THR A 239 20.71 -12.89 12.12
C THR A 239 20.38 -13.90 11.01
N VAL A 240 20.29 -13.42 9.78
CA VAL A 240 20.04 -14.26 8.60
C VAL A 240 21.27 -14.33 7.69
N PRO A 241 21.42 -15.38 6.87
CA PRO A 241 22.53 -15.48 5.91
C PRO A 241 22.61 -14.27 4.96
N ASN A 242 23.84 -13.93 4.57
CA ASN A 242 24.07 -12.90 3.54
C ASN A 242 23.33 -13.26 2.25
N GLY A 243 22.71 -12.26 1.62
CA GLY A 243 21.88 -12.43 0.42
C GLY A 243 20.42 -12.86 0.68
N THR A 244 19.99 -13.03 1.94
CA THR A 244 18.58 -13.31 2.26
C THR A 244 17.65 -12.17 1.86
N VAL A 245 18.09 -10.93 2.11
CA VAL A 245 17.41 -9.71 1.67
C VAL A 245 18.20 -9.17 0.47
N PRO A 246 17.54 -8.92 -0.69
CA PRO A 246 18.21 -8.42 -1.88
C PRO A 246 18.68 -6.98 -1.75
#